data_AF-A0A8H5AUJ0-F1
#
_entry.id   AF-A0A8H5AUJ0-F1
#
_cell.length_a   1.000
_cell.length_b   1.000
_cell.length_c   1.000
_cell.angle_alpha   90.00
_cell.angle_beta   90.00
_cell.angle_gamma   90.00
#
_symmetry.space_group_name_H-M   'P 1'
#
loop_
_entity.id
_entity.type
_entity.pdbx_description
1 polymer ?
#
loop_
_entity_poly.entity_id
_entity_poly.type
_entity_poly.pdbx_seq_one_letter_code
_entity_poly.pdbx_strand_id
1 'polypeptide(L)'
;MKLSRCLTLLAALLPITLAAPTASGARRQDGATIDNDSNSRVLGDALSLEQLAVSFYDSSLALLSADDFRAAGYADSVRQGYEQVLESAKAHSDYLVGEMTNLGHADAAVGNCDYTFPVKTTEDFINMSEAIQAHAVSTYTGALDRSQSNTYTTVFGKMLGDETRYATWISTAVKHQGLADNTSFDSSPLSSRQVTPTGVTGIVVYAQCECGTTTVTGFLSAGLDNPGAGGCAFAVTN
;
A
#
# COMPACT_ATOMS: atom_id res chain seq x y z
N MET A 1 20.94 -30.43 92.98
CA MET A 1 20.36 -31.79 92.87
C MET A 1 19.84 -31.96 91.44
N LYS A 2 20.08 -33.15 90.86
CA LYS A 2 19.80 -33.60 89.48
C LYS A 2 18.35 -33.29 89.02
N LEU A 3 18.01 -33.11 87.74
CA LEU A 3 17.87 -34.06 86.61
C LEU A 3 17.29 -33.20 85.44
N SER A 4 17.21 -33.55 84.17
CA SER A 4 17.71 -34.58 83.26
C SER A 4 17.09 -34.23 81.90
N ARG A 5 17.79 -34.56 80.82
CA ARG A 5 17.42 -34.29 79.42
C ARG A 5 16.15 -35.06 79.01
N CYS A 6 15.34 -34.49 78.12
CA CYS A 6 14.58 -35.28 77.15
C CYS A 6 14.41 -34.49 75.84
N LEU A 7 15.08 -35.01 74.81
CA LEU A 7 15.02 -34.58 73.41
C LEU A 7 13.80 -35.27 72.80
N THR A 8 12.87 -34.53 72.19
CA THR A 8 11.84 -35.10 71.31
C THR A 8 11.68 -34.23 70.07
N LEU A 9 11.96 -34.84 68.91
CA LEU A 9 11.60 -34.37 67.57
C LEU A 9 10.08 -34.32 67.43
N LEU A 10 9.52 -33.38 66.64
CA LEU A 10 8.57 -33.71 65.56
C LEU A 10 8.13 -32.49 64.71
N ALA A 11 8.26 -32.69 63.38
CA ALA A 11 7.45 -32.19 62.27
C ALA A 11 7.29 -30.66 62.04
N ALA A 12 8.13 -30.12 61.16
CA ALA A 12 7.80 -28.93 60.39
C ALA A 12 6.72 -29.27 59.35
N LEU A 13 5.48 -28.82 59.58
CA LEU A 13 4.40 -28.81 58.59
C LEU A 13 4.65 -27.66 57.60
N LEU A 14 5.16 -28.00 56.41
CA LEU A 14 5.10 -27.13 55.25
C LEU A 14 3.64 -27.03 54.78
N PRO A 15 3.05 -25.83 54.68
CA PRO A 15 1.78 -25.67 54.00
C PRO A 15 1.99 -25.91 52.51
N ILE A 16 1.40 -26.99 51.97
CA ILE A 16 1.23 -27.15 50.53
C ILE A 16 0.19 -26.12 50.12
N THR A 17 0.64 -24.97 49.63
CA THR A 17 -0.22 -24.01 48.95
C THR A 17 -0.61 -24.63 47.60
N LEU A 18 -1.85 -25.12 47.49
CA LEU A 18 -2.46 -25.33 46.19
C LEU A 18 -2.60 -23.96 45.53
N ALA A 19 -1.64 -23.60 44.68
CA ALA A 19 -1.82 -22.53 43.72
C ALA A 19 -2.93 -22.98 42.77
N ALA A 20 -4.16 -22.52 43.01
CA ALA A 20 -5.18 -22.55 41.98
C ALA A 20 -4.61 -21.80 40.76
N PRO A 21 -4.68 -22.37 39.54
CA PRO A 21 -4.34 -21.60 38.37
C PRO A 21 -5.30 -20.43 38.35
N THR A 22 -4.79 -19.23 38.58
CA THR A 22 -5.44 -18.04 38.09
C THR A 22 -5.48 -18.25 36.59
N ALA A 23 -6.64 -18.65 36.09
CA ALA A 23 -6.99 -18.44 34.70
C ALA A 23 -6.95 -16.92 34.53
N SER A 24 -5.74 -16.41 34.24
CA SER A 24 -5.57 -15.12 33.63
C SER A 24 -6.42 -15.23 32.38
N GLY A 25 -7.60 -14.63 32.44
CA GLY A 25 -8.41 -14.40 31.27
C GLY A 25 -7.57 -13.55 30.35
N ALA A 26 -6.72 -14.20 29.55
CA ALA A 26 -6.34 -13.70 28.26
C ALA A 26 -7.68 -13.49 27.56
N ARG A 27 -8.18 -12.27 27.68
CA ARG A 27 -9.18 -11.72 26.79
C ARG A 27 -8.65 -12.11 25.41
N ARG A 28 -9.30 -13.08 24.76
CA ARG A 28 -9.10 -13.30 23.34
C ARG A 28 -9.28 -11.91 22.74
N GLN A 29 -8.21 -11.31 22.23
CA GLN A 29 -8.38 -10.20 21.31
C GLN A 29 -9.25 -10.80 20.21
N ASP A 30 -10.49 -10.31 20.11
CA ASP A 30 -11.49 -10.83 19.19
C ASP A 30 -10.84 -10.89 17.81
N GLY A 31 -10.84 -12.07 17.17
CA GLY A 31 -10.23 -12.24 15.84
C GLY A 31 -10.72 -11.19 14.84
N ALA A 32 -11.97 -10.73 14.99
CA ALA A 32 -12.56 -9.65 14.23
C ALA A 32 -11.80 -8.30 14.32
N THR A 33 -11.15 -8.00 15.45
CA THR A 33 -10.36 -6.75 15.61
C THR A 33 -8.98 -6.85 14.94
N ILE A 34 -8.32 -8.01 15.01
CA ILE A 34 -7.03 -8.23 14.32
C ILE A 34 -7.23 -8.31 12.81
N ASP A 35 -8.32 -8.94 12.36
CA ASP A 35 -8.67 -9.02 10.94
C ASP A 35 -9.00 -7.63 10.37
N ASN A 36 -9.71 -6.77 11.13
CA ASN A 36 -9.98 -5.39 10.73
C ASN A 36 -8.68 -4.57 10.62
N ASP A 37 -7.81 -4.61 11.63
CA ASP A 37 -6.53 -3.89 11.61
C ASP A 37 -5.58 -4.34 10.49
N SER A 38 -5.60 -5.64 10.11
CA SER A 38 -4.82 -6.12 8.98
C SER A 38 -5.42 -5.69 7.63
N ASN A 39 -6.75 -5.76 7.50
CA ASN A 39 -7.43 -5.37 6.26
C ASN A 39 -7.36 -3.87 6.01
N SER A 40 -7.53 -3.05 7.05
CA SER A 40 -7.42 -1.59 6.96
C SER A 40 -6.02 -1.14 6.54
N ARG A 41 -4.97 -1.87 6.93
CA ARG A 41 -3.60 -1.62 6.43
C ARG A 41 -3.47 -1.86 4.94
N VAL A 42 -3.91 -3.03 4.46
CA VAL A 42 -3.79 -3.37 3.03
C VAL A 42 -4.66 -2.45 2.16
N LEU A 43 -5.86 -2.11 2.63
CA LEU A 43 -6.74 -1.14 1.97
C LEU A 43 -6.15 0.27 1.99
N GLY A 44 -5.52 0.69 3.09
CA GLY A 44 -4.84 1.98 3.20
C GLY A 44 -3.66 2.12 2.24
N ASP A 45 -2.85 1.07 2.09
CA ASP A 45 -1.75 1.03 1.12
C ASP A 45 -2.28 1.18 -0.32
N ALA A 46 -3.34 0.43 -0.66
CA ALA A 46 -3.98 0.50 -1.97
C ALA A 46 -4.63 1.88 -2.22
N LEU A 47 -5.29 2.45 -1.21
CA LEU A 47 -5.94 3.76 -1.32
C LEU A 47 -4.91 4.86 -1.58
N SER A 48 -3.77 4.77 -0.91
CA SER A 48 -2.66 5.72 -1.07
C SER A 48 -2.10 5.73 -2.50
N LEU A 49 -1.95 4.55 -3.09
CA LEU A 49 -1.58 4.39 -4.50
C LEU A 49 -2.62 5.06 -5.41
N GLU A 50 -3.90 4.81 -5.18
CA GLU A 50 -4.97 5.32 -6.05
C GLU A 50 -5.10 6.84 -5.94
N GLN A 51 -4.93 7.42 -4.74
CA GLN A 51 -4.91 8.86 -4.56
C GLN A 51 -3.70 9.52 -5.26
N LEU A 52 -2.53 8.88 -5.21
CA LEU A 52 -1.36 9.30 -5.98
C LEU A 52 -1.65 9.28 -7.49
N ALA A 53 -2.25 8.19 -8.00
CA ALA A 53 -2.57 8.04 -9.42
C ALA A 53 -3.61 9.08 -9.87
N VAL A 54 -4.69 9.26 -9.12
CA VAL A 54 -5.71 10.29 -9.38
C VAL A 54 -5.06 11.66 -9.44
N SER A 55 -4.25 12.03 -8.44
CA SER A 55 -3.58 13.34 -8.41
C SER A 55 -2.65 13.52 -9.62
N PHE A 56 -1.86 12.51 -9.96
CA PHE A 56 -0.97 12.53 -11.12
C PHE A 56 -1.71 12.75 -12.42
N TYR A 57 -2.69 11.89 -12.74
CA TYR A 57 -3.39 11.93 -14.01
C TYR A 57 -4.26 13.18 -14.13
N ASP A 58 -4.97 13.58 -13.06
CA ASP A 58 -5.84 14.75 -13.07
C ASP A 58 -5.02 16.04 -13.29
N SER A 59 -3.94 16.23 -12.52
CA SER A 59 -3.07 17.41 -12.67
C SER A 59 -2.32 17.45 -13.99
N SER A 60 -1.83 16.30 -14.47
CA SER A 60 -1.06 16.24 -15.72
C SER A 60 -1.94 16.38 -16.97
N LEU A 61 -3.15 15.83 -16.97
CA LEU A 61 -4.09 15.97 -18.10
C LEU A 61 -4.74 17.36 -18.17
N ALA A 62 -4.77 18.10 -17.06
CA ALA A 62 -5.10 19.51 -17.03
C ALA A 62 -3.97 20.38 -17.61
N LEU A 63 -2.71 19.98 -17.42
CA LEU A 63 -1.53 20.66 -17.96
C LEU A 63 -1.30 20.37 -19.46
N LEU A 64 -1.54 19.12 -19.88
CA LEU A 64 -1.22 18.63 -21.23
C LEU A 64 -2.50 18.46 -22.07
N SER A 65 -2.64 19.33 -23.06
CA SER A 65 -3.77 19.35 -23.99
C SER A 65 -3.67 18.25 -25.05
N ALA A 66 -4.77 18.01 -25.78
CA ALA A 66 -4.72 17.13 -26.96
C ALA A 66 -3.70 17.62 -28.01
N ASP A 67 -3.50 18.93 -28.13
CA ASP A 67 -2.53 19.52 -29.06
C ASP A 67 -1.09 19.20 -28.64
N ASP A 68 -0.79 19.15 -27.34
CA ASP A 68 0.53 18.77 -26.84
C ASP A 68 0.85 17.30 -27.13
N PHE A 69 -0.15 16.41 -27.03
CA PHE A 69 -0.01 15.01 -27.43
C PHE A 69 0.23 14.87 -28.94
N ARG A 70 -0.55 15.60 -29.76
CA ARG A 70 -0.36 15.60 -31.22
C ARG A 70 1.00 16.17 -31.62
N ALA A 71 1.43 17.25 -30.99
CA ALA A 71 2.73 17.88 -31.23
C ALA A 71 3.89 16.95 -30.86
N ALA A 72 3.71 16.10 -29.83
CA ALA A 72 4.64 15.05 -29.45
C ALA A 72 4.55 13.78 -30.33
N GLY A 73 3.68 13.77 -31.35
CA GLY A 73 3.56 12.68 -32.32
C GLY A 73 2.61 11.55 -31.93
N TYR A 74 1.80 11.73 -30.87
CA TYR A 74 0.82 10.73 -30.44
C TYR A 74 -0.52 10.91 -31.15
N ALA A 75 -1.23 9.79 -31.36
CA ALA A 75 -2.60 9.80 -31.85
C ALA A 75 -3.57 10.34 -30.79
N ASP A 76 -4.70 10.94 -31.20
CA ASP A 76 -5.73 11.48 -30.30
C ASP A 76 -6.25 10.43 -29.29
N SER A 77 -6.28 9.16 -29.69
CA SER A 77 -6.68 8.03 -28.85
C SER A 77 -5.75 7.81 -27.64
N VAL A 78 -4.51 8.30 -27.66
CA VAL A 78 -3.57 8.15 -26.55
C VAL A 78 -4.03 8.98 -25.36
N ARG A 79 -4.35 10.27 -25.56
CA ARG A 79 -4.85 11.12 -24.48
C ARG A 79 -6.19 10.63 -23.95
N GLN A 80 -7.10 10.19 -24.84
CA GLN A 80 -8.37 9.58 -24.45
C GLN A 80 -8.19 8.29 -23.64
N GLY A 81 -7.15 7.50 -23.94
CA GLY A 81 -6.79 6.35 -23.14
C GLY A 81 -6.39 6.74 -21.71
N TYR A 82 -5.61 7.81 -21.55
CA TYR A 82 -5.25 8.31 -20.22
C TYR A 82 -6.44 8.92 -19.45
N GLU A 83 -7.42 9.51 -20.14
CA GLU A 83 -8.68 9.93 -19.49
C GLU A 83 -9.43 8.72 -18.92
N GLN A 84 -9.45 7.57 -19.62
CA GLN A 84 -10.03 6.33 -19.09
C GLN A 84 -9.24 5.77 -17.90
N VAL A 85 -7.90 5.87 -17.93
CA VAL A 85 -7.06 5.48 -16.77
C VAL A 85 -7.39 6.35 -15.55
N LEU A 86 -7.56 7.66 -15.74
CA LEU A 86 -7.98 8.58 -14.66
C LEU A 86 -9.36 8.21 -14.10
N GLU A 87 -10.34 7.91 -14.96
CA GLU A 87 -11.67 7.47 -14.53
C GLU A 87 -11.61 6.17 -13.72
N SER A 88 -10.78 5.22 -14.13
CA SER A 88 -10.54 3.96 -13.42
C SER A 88 -9.93 4.21 -12.03
N ALA A 89 -8.90 5.05 -11.95
CA ALA A 89 -8.24 5.39 -10.69
C ALA A 89 -9.21 6.09 -9.71
N LYS A 90 -10.07 6.99 -10.21
CA LYS A 90 -11.14 7.60 -9.40
C LYS A 90 -12.11 6.55 -8.86
N ALA A 91 -12.56 5.62 -9.70
CA ALA A 91 -13.46 4.56 -9.28
C ALA A 91 -12.82 3.60 -8.25
N HIS A 92 -11.53 3.27 -8.40
CA HIS A 92 -10.79 2.48 -7.43
C HIS A 92 -10.65 3.23 -6.10
N SER A 93 -10.26 4.50 -6.14
CA SER A 93 -10.14 5.36 -4.96
C SER A 93 -11.47 5.46 -4.20
N ASP A 94 -12.58 5.75 -4.89
CA ASP A 94 -13.92 5.84 -4.29
C ASP A 94 -14.34 4.54 -3.59
N TYR A 95 -14.07 3.40 -4.24
CA TYR A 95 -14.33 2.08 -3.64
C TYR A 95 -13.53 1.89 -2.34
N LEU A 96 -12.23 2.19 -2.37
CA LEU A 96 -11.33 1.99 -1.24
C LEU A 96 -11.65 2.94 -0.07
N VAL A 97 -12.03 4.20 -0.37
CA VAL A 97 -12.54 5.15 0.64
C VAL A 97 -13.81 4.61 1.30
N GLY A 98 -14.73 4.04 0.51
CA GLY A 98 -15.95 3.41 1.01
C GLY A 98 -15.64 2.26 1.97
N GLU A 99 -14.72 1.37 1.60
CA GLU A 99 -14.32 0.24 2.45
C GLU A 99 -13.60 0.69 3.72
N MET A 100 -12.68 1.66 3.64
CA MET A 100 -12.04 2.23 4.82
C MET A 100 -13.06 2.88 5.77
N THR A 101 -14.07 3.55 5.23
CA THR A 101 -15.19 4.12 6.01
C THR A 101 -16.00 3.02 6.69
N ASN A 102 -16.33 1.94 5.98
CA ASN A 102 -17.06 0.79 6.52
C ASN A 102 -16.32 0.10 7.67
N LEU A 103 -14.99 0.08 7.62
CA LEU A 103 -14.14 -0.47 8.68
C LEU A 103 -13.94 0.50 9.87
N GLY A 104 -14.47 1.71 9.80
CA GLY A 104 -14.35 2.72 10.86
C GLY A 104 -13.10 3.59 10.77
N HIS A 105 -12.43 3.60 9.62
CA HIS A 105 -11.19 4.34 9.34
C HIS A 105 -11.38 5.52 8.38
N ALA A 106 -12.54 6.18 8.42
CA ALA A 106 -12.86 7.31 7.53
C ALA A 106 -11.81 8.43 7.57
N ASP A 107 -11.27 8.75 8.75
CA ASP A 107 -10.25 9.80 8.91
C ASP A 107 -8.92 9.46 8.22
N ALA A 108 -8.58 8.17 8.11
CA ALA A 108 -7.39 7.69 7.40
C ALA A 108 -7.62 7.62 5.88
N ALA A 109 -8.88 7.61 5.43
CA ALA A 109 -9.22 7.53 4.02
C ALA A 109 -9.14 8.89 3.29
N VAL A 110 -9.13 9.99 4.03
CA VAL A 110 -9.31 11.36 3.52
C VAL A 110 -8.02 12.20 3.60
N GLY A 111 -6.88 11.57 3.87
CA GLY A 111 -5.59 12.26 3.86
C GLY A 111 -5.26 12.78 2.46
N ASN A 112 -5.66 14.01 2.14
CA ASN A 112 -5.28 14.68 0.90
C ASN A 112 -3.78 14.94 0.96
N CYS A 113 -3.03 14.19 0.16
CA CYS A 113 -1.64 14.49 -0.10
C CYS A 113 -1.56 15.45 -1.29
N ASP A 114 -0.90 16.58 -1.11
CA ASP A 114 -0.49 17.45 -2.20
C ASP A 114 0.74 16.84 -2.84
N TYR A 115 0.58 16.35 -4.07
CA TYR A 115 1.68 15.76 -4.84
C TYR A 115 2.24 16.77 -5.84
N THR A 116 3.57 16.82 -5.94
CA THR A 116 4.29 17.56 -6.98
C THR A 116 4.99 16.59 -7.91
N PHE A 117 4.60 16.62 -9.18
CA PHE A 117 5.17 15.77 -10.23
C PHE A 117 6.09 16.58 -11.16
N PRO A 118 7.26 16.06 -11.54
CA PRO A 118 8.18 16.72 -12.46
C PRO A 118 7.73 16.62 -13.94
N VAL A 119 6.45 16.86 -14.23
CA VAL A 119 5.89 16.78 -15.60
C VAL A 119 5.97 18.14 -16.28
N LYS A 120 6.66 18.21 -17.42
CA LYS A 120 6.72 19.41 -18.27
C LYS A 120 6.33 19.13 -19.71
N THR A 121 6.56 17.90 -20.16
CA THR A 121 6.32 17.45 -21.52
C THR A 121 5.42 16.21 -21.54
N THR A 122 4.82 15.92 -22.69
CA THR A 122 4.08 14.67 -22.92
C THR A 122 4.96 13.43 -22.68
N GLU A 123 6.25 13.50 -22.97
CA GLU A 123 7.19 12.41 -22.72
C GLU A 123 7.45 12.20 -21.22
N ASP A 124 7.62 13.28 -20.43
CA ASP A 124 7.74 13.18 -18.97
C ASP A 124 6.50 12.51 -18.37
N PHE A 125 5.32 12.90 -18.84
CA PHE A 125 4.05 12.33 -18.42
C PHE A 125 3.96 10.82 -18.74
N ILE A 126 4.28 10.42 -19.97
CA ILE A 126 4.21 9.01 -20.37
C ILE A 126 5.20 8.16 -19.57
N ASN A 127 6.42 8.63 -19.38
CA ASN A 127 7.43 7.91 -18.59
C ASN A 127 7.03 7.79 -17.11
N MET A 128 6.46 8.85 -16.52
CA MET A 128 5.92 8.79 -15.17
C MET A 128 4.71 7.85 -15.07
N SER A 129 3.82 7.87 -16.06
CA SER A 129 2.63 7.01 -16.07
C SER A 129 2.99 5.53 -16.10
N GLU A 130 4.01 5.14 -16.86
CA GLU A 130 4.53 3.77 -16.88
C GLU A 130 5.07 3.37 -15.50
N ALA A 131 5.79 4.27 -14.83
CA ALA A 131 6.33 4.03 -13.50
C ALA A 131 5.22 3.82 -12.46
N ILE A 132 4.20 4.68 -12.48
CA ILE A 132 3.03 4.58 -11.60
C ILE A 132 2.28 3.27 -11.85
N GLN A 133 2.10 2.90 -13.11
CA GLN A 133 1.40 1.67 -13.48
C GLN A 133 2.17 0.40 -13.09
N ALA A 134 3.49 0.39 -13.27
CA ALA A 134 4.35 -0.69 -12.76
C ALA A 134 4.29 -0.79 -11.23
N HIS A 135 4.29 0.36 -10.55
CA HIS A 135 4.15 0.42 -9.10
C HIS A 135 2.78 -0.12 -8.65
N ALA A 136 1.70 0.23 -9.36
CA ALA A 136 0.35 -0.23 -9.10
C ALA A 136 0.21 -1.76 -9.21
N VAL A 137 0.75 -2.35 -10.28
CA VAL A 137 0.79 -3.81 -10.49
C VAL A 137 1.43 -4.51 -9.29
N SER A 138 2.58 -4.02 -8.83
CA SER A 138 3.27 -4.62 -7.69
C SER A 138 2.53 -4.40 -6.37
N THR A 139 1.96 -3.22 -6.15
CA THR A 139 1.17 -2.93 -4.94
C THR A 139 -0.04 -3.86 -4.84
N TYR A 140 -0.81 -4.03 -5.93
CA TYR A 140 -1.96 -4.94 -5.93
C TYR A 140 -1.54 -6.42 -5.82
N THR A 141 -0.42 -6.81 -6.42
CA THR A 141 0.11 -8.17 -6.24
C THR A 141 0.51 -8.42 -4.78
N GLY A 142 1.16 -7.46 -4.12
CA GLY A 142 1.47 -7.54 -2.68
C GLY A 142 0.22 -7.44 -1.79
N ALA A 143 -0.82 -6.73 -2.24
CA ALA A 143 -2.11 -6.67 -1.53
C ALA A 143 -2.84 -8.02 -1.58
N LEU A 144 -2.77 -8.72 -2.72
CA LEU A 144 -3.31 -10.08 -2.86
C LEU A 144 -2.64 -11.06 -1.90
N ASP A 145 -1.32 -10.99 -1.75
CA ASP A 145 -0.55 -11.86 -0.84
C ASP A 145 -0.86 -11.58 0.65
N ARG A 146 -1.00 -10.30 1.02
CA ARG A 146 -1.24 -9.87 2.40
C ARG A 146 -2.72 -9.87 2.82
N SER A 147 -3.65 -9.96 1.87
CA SER A 147 -5.08 -9.91 2.15
C SER A 147 -5.55 -11.18 2.86
N GLN A 148 -6.18 -11.01 4.01
CA GLN A 148 -6.79 -12.12 4.78
C GLN A 148 -8.28 -12.31 4.46
N SER A 149 -8.86 -11.42 3.64
CA SER A 149 -10.27 -11.43 3.28
C SER A 149 -10.45 -11.87 1.83
N ASN A 150 -11.21 -12.96 1.60
CA ASN A 150 -11.55 -13.42 0.25
C ASN A 150 -12.25 -12.33 -0.59
N THR A 151 -13.04 -11.48 0.07
CA THR A 151 -13.69 -10.34 -0.58
C THR A 151 -12.65 -9.36 -1.12
N TYR A 152 -11.68 -8.96 -0.29
CA TYR A 152 -10.63 -8.02 -0.71
C TYR A 152 -9.66 -8.64 -1.70
N THR A 153 -9.31 -9.92 -1.54
CA THR A 153 -8.52 -10.66 -2.53
C THR A 153 -9.19 -10.65 -3.91
N THR A 154 -10.50 -10.85 -3.97
CA THR A 154 -11.23 -10.79 -5.25
C THR A 154 -11.19 -9.40 -5.87
N VAL A 155 -11.34 -8.35 -5.06
CA VAL A 155 -11.33 -6.97 -5.55
C VAL A 155 -9.94 -6.53 -6.00
N PHE A 156 -8.90 -6.80 -5.20
CA PHE A 156 -7.53 -6.52 -5.59
C PHE A 156 -7.13 -7.31 -6.84
N GLY A 157 -7.66 -8.51 -7.05
CA GLY A 157 -7.44 -9.27 -8.28
C GLY A 157 -8.05 -8.60 -9.51
N LYS A 158 -9.20 -7.93 -9.36
CA LYS A 158 -9.81 -7.15 -10.44
C LYS A 158 -9.00 -5.89 -10.74
N MET A 159 -8.65 -5.13 -9.70
CA MET A 159 -7.82 -3.92 -9.83
C MET A 159 -6.47 -4.25 -10.47
N LEU A 160 -5.80 -5.31 -10.02
CA LEU A 160 -4.57 -5.82 -10.64
C LEU A 160 -4.74 -6.09 -12.14
N GLY A 161 -5.87 -6.69 -12.52
CA GLY A 161 -6.19 -6.94 -13.92
C GLY A 161 -6.27 -5.66 -14.75
N ASP A 162 -6.87 -4.60 -14.22
CA ASP A 162 -6.96 -3.31 -14.87
C ASP A 162 -5.61 -2.59 -14.95
N GLU A 163 -4.86 -2.50 -13.84
CA GLU A 163 -3.53 -1.87 -13.83
C GLU A 163 -2.54 -2.59 -14.75
N THR A 164 -2.60 -3.93 -14.82
CA THR A 164 -1.77 -4.71 -15.75
C THR A 164 -2.12 -4.40 -17.21
N ARG A 165 -3.41 -4.20 -17.53
CA ARG A 165 -3.84 -3.80 -18.88
C ARG A 165 -3.33 -2.41 -19.22
N TYR A 166 -3.36 -1.46 -18.29
CA TYR A 166 -2.82 -0.12 -18.49
C TYR A 166 -1.31 -0.11 -18.66
N ALA A 167 -0.56 -0.81 -17.80
CA ALA A 167 0.90 -0.97 -17.94
C ALA A 167 1.28 -1.58 -19.30
N THR A 168 0.53 -2.60 -19.73
CA THR A 168 0.74 -3.24 -21.04
C THR A 168 0.40 -2.29 -22.19
N TRP A 169 -0.71 -1.56 -22.10
CA TRP A 169 -1.10 -0.59 -23.11
C TRP A 169 -0.07 0.54 -23.25
N ILE A 170 0.46 1.06 -22.14
CA ILE A 170 1.51 2.10 -22.16
C ILE A 170 2.78 1.57 -22.85
N SER A 171 3.30 0.43 -22.42
CA SER A 171 4.54 -0.13 -23.01
C SER A 171 4.38 -0.49 -24.49
N THR A 172 3.25 -1.08 -24.88
CA THR A 172 3.04 -1.59 -26.25
C THR A 172 2.50 -0.54 -27.21
N ALA A 173 1.36 0.07 -26.87
CA ALA A 173 0.60 0.92 -27.79
C ALA A 173 1.06 2.38 -27.73
N VAL A 174 1.50 2.86 -26.56
CA VAL A 174 1.97 4.24 -26.40
C VAL A 174 3.46 4.36 -26.70
N LYS A 175 4.30 3.52 -26.07
CA LYS A 175 5.77 3.62 -26.18
C LYS A 175 6.37 2.75 -27.28
N HIS A 176 5.60 1.84 -27.88
CA HIS A 176 6.06 0.91 -28.92
C HIS A 176 7.27 0.04 -28.50
N GLN A 177 7.38 -0.29 -27.22
CA GLN A 177 8.48 -1.07 -26.65
C GLN A 177 8.25 -2.59 -26.73
N GLY A 178 7.09 -3.02 -27.20
CA GLY A 178 6.67 -4.42 -27.16
C GLY A 178 6.17 -4.82 -25.78
N LEU A 179 5.92 -6.11 -25.57
CA LEU A 179 5.63 -6.62 -24.23
C LEU A 179 6.90 -6.53 -23.39
N ALA A 180 6.79 -5.99 -22.17
CA ALA A 180 7.85 -6.14 -21.17
C ALA A 180 8.20 -7.63 -21.00
N ASP A 181 9.46 -7.96 -20.68
CA ASP A 181 9.94 -9.34 -20.61
C ASP A 181 8.98 -10.24 -19.83
N ASN A 182 8.25 -11.08 -20.57
CA ASN A 182 7.22 -11.98 -20.07
C ASN A 182 7.66 -13.44 -20.15
N THR A 183 8.96 -13.69 -20.39
CA THR A 183 9.49 -15.02 -20.66
C THR A 183 9.83 -15.80 -19.39
N SER A 184 9.69 -15.18 -18.22
CA SER A 184 9.85 -15.84 -16.91
C SER A 184 8.63 -15.61 -16.02
N PHE A 185 8.19 -16.66 -15.32
CA PHE A 185 7.33 -16.50 -14.15
C PHE A 185 8.16 -15.78 -13.09
N ASP A 186 7.72 -14.60 -12.66
CA ASP A 186 8.38 -13.90 -11.56
C ASP A 186 8.13 -14.65 -10.26
N SER A 187 9.06 -15.55 -9.92
CA SER A 187 9.05 -16.33 -8.68
C SER A 187 9.68 -15.57 -7.51
N SER A 188 10.06 -14.31 -7.69
CA SER A 188 10.71 -13.54 -6.64
C SER A 188 9.70 -13.37 -5.50
N PRO A 189 10.02 -13.78 -4.26
CA PRO A 189 9.18 -13.43 -3.13
C PRO A 189 9.08 -11.91 -3.09
N LEU A 190 7.86 -11.40 -3.10
CA LEU A 190 7.52 -9.97 -3.07
C LEU A 190 7.87 -9.37 -1.70
N SER A 191 9.14 -9.45 -1.30
CA SER A 191 9.73 -8.41 -0.49
C SER A 191 9.71 -7.12 -1.30
N SER A 192 9.73 -5.97 -0.64
CA SER A 192 9.62 -4.59 -1.16
C SER A 192 10.48 -4.18 -2.37
N ARG A 193 11.22 -5.10 -3.00
CA ARG A 193 11.91 -4.94 -4.28
C ARG A 193 11.00 -5.23 -5.46
N GLN A 194 10.50 -4.15 -6.05
CA GLN A 194 9.77 -4.13 -7.31
C GLN A 194 10.61 -4.55 -8.51
N VAL A 195 9.92 -5.12 -9.51
CA VAL A 195 10.31 -5.12 -10.92
C VAL A 195 10.47 -3.67 -11.35
N THR A 196 11.70 -3.19 -11.50
CA THR A 196 11.98 -1.90 -12.13
C THR A 196 11.80 -2.05 -13.65
N PRO A 197 10.92 -1.26 -14.28
CA PRO A 197 10.96 -1.12 -15.73
C PRO A 197 12.35 -0.65 -16.14
N THR A 198 12.97 -1.36 -17.08
CA THR A 198 14.30 -1.02 -17.59
C THR A 198 14.26 0.39 -18.20
N GLY A 199 14.86 1.37 -17.52
CA GLY A 199 14.96 2.76 -18.01
C GLY A 199 14.31 3.83 -17.14
N VAL A 200 13.59 3.48 -16.08
CA VAL A 200 13.01 4.47 -15.14
C VAL A 200 13.90 4.58 -13.90
N THR A 201 15.06 5.22 -14.04
CA THR A 201 15.90 5.61 -12.89
C THR A 201 15.72 7.10 -12.58
N GLY A 202 15.34 7.43 -11.34
CA GLY A 202 15.46 8.79 -10.81
C GLY A 202 14.19 9.64 -10.83
N ILE A 203 13.00 9.04 -10.84
CA ILE A 203 11.75 9.79 -10.62
C ILE A 203 11.65 10.20 -9.14
N VAL A 204 11.47 11.50 -8.89
CA VAL A 204 11.20 12.04 -7.56
C VAL A 204 9.83 12.70 -7.58
N VAL A 205 8.90 12.14 -6.80
CA VAL A 205 7.61 12.77 -6.50
C VAL A 205 7.66 13.24 -5.06
N TYR A 206 7.28 14.49 -4.83
CA TYR A 206 7.11 15.03 -3.49
C TYR A 206 5.65 14.89 -3.11
N ALA A 207 5.38 14.33 -1.93
CA ALA A 207 4.06 14.29 -1.33
C ALA A 207 4.06 15.11 -0.05
N GLN A 208 3.06 15.96 0.15
CA GLN A 208 2.75 16.64 1.41
C GLN A 208 1.37 16.22 1.88
N CYS A 209 1.31 15.31 2.84
CA CYS A 209 0.03 14.79 3.36
C CYS A 209 -0.38 15.55 4.62
N GLU A 210 -1.62 16.05 4.65
CA GLU A 210 -2.24 16.53 5.88
C GLU A 210 -2.90 15.36 6.61
N CYS A 211 -2.30 14.94 7.74
CA CYS A 211 -2.89 13.97 8.64
C CYS A 211 -2.95 14.57 10.04
N GLY A 212 -4.01 15.30 10.35
CA GLY A 212 -4.05 16.15 11.54
C GLY A 212 -2.98 17.25 11.50
N THR A 213 -2.32 17.56 12.62
CA THR A 213 -1.36 18.69 12.72
C THR A 213 0.03 18.42 12.13
N THR A 214 0.24 17.34 11.38
CA THR A 214 1.58 16.91 10.96
C THR A 214 1.67 16.85 9.44
N THR A 215 2.62 17.60 8.86
CA THR A 215 3.00 17.53 7.45
C THR A 215 4.13 16.50 7.28
N VAL A 216 3.95 15.52 6.41
CA VAL A 216 4.99 14.55 6.03
C VAL A 216 5.45 14.82 4.60
N THR A 217 6.77 14.98 4.38
CA THR A 217 7.38 15.09 3.04
C THR A 217 8.05 13.77 2.68
N GLY A 218 7.55 13.07 1.65
CA GLY A 218 8.09 11.78 1.19
C GLY A 218 8.65 11.83 -0.23
N PHE A 219 9.59 10.93 -0.53
CA PHE A 219 10.13 10.66 -1.88
C PHE A 219 9.58 9.34 -2.40
N LEU A 220 9.04 9.27 -3.62
CA LEU A 220 8.81 7.98 -4.29
C LEU A 220 10.11 7.47 -4.94
N SER A 221 10.93 6.73 -4.19
CA SER A 221 11.87 5.75 -4.77
C SER A 221 11.30 4.35 -4.54
N ALA A 222 11.23 3.49 -5.56
CA ALA A 222 10.67 2.14 -5.42
C ALA A 222 11.38 1.34 -4.31
N GLY A 223 10.71 1.18 -3.16
CA GLY A 223 11.18 0.47 -1.96
C GLY A 223 10.35 0.82 -0.72
N LEU A 224 9.48 -0.10 -0.28
CA LEU A 224 8.64 0.09 0.92
C LEU A 224 9.33 -0.47 2.16
N ASP A 225 9.73 0.40 3.11
CA ASP A 225 10.05 0.02 4.50
C ASP A 225 9.33 0.93 5.50
N ASN A 226 8.75 0.30 6.52
CA ASN A 226 7.75 0.79 7.47
C ASN A 226 8.32 1.68 8.60
N PRO A 227 7.62 2.73 9.05
CA PRO A 227 7.68 3.19 10.43
C PRO A 227 6.33 3.01 11.13
N GLY A 228 6.37 2.28 12.24
CA GLY A 228 5.17 1.85 12.95
C GLY A 228 4.39 2.96 13.68
N ALA A 229 3.19 2.54 14.10
CA ALA A 229 2.38 3.07 15.19
C ALA A 229 2.12 4.59 15.21
N GLY A 230 1.23 5.02 14.31
CA GLY A 230 0.62 6.35 14.32
C GLY A 230 0.24 6.71 12.89
N GLY A 231 -1.04 6.94 12.63
CA GLY A 231 -1.56 7.15 11.27
C GLY A 231 -0.74 8.14 10.45
N CYS A 232 -0.50 7.79 9.20
CA CYS A 232 0.28 8.53 8.20
C CYS A 232 1.78 8.66 8.47
N ALA A 233 2.52 7.59 8.16
CA ALA A 233 3.97 7.69 8.00
C ALA A 233 4.36 7.03 6.67
N PHE A 234 4.52 7.85 5.63
CA PHE A 234 5.19 7.45 4.39
C PHE A 234 6.69 7.63 4.60
N ALA A 235 7.38 6.58 5.02
CA ALA A 235 8.82 6.48 4.82
C ALA A 235 9.06 5.52 3.66
N VAL A 236 9.78 6.04 2.67
CA VAL A 236 10.35 5.27 1.58
C VAL A 236 11.84 5.35 1.82
N THR A 237 12.45 4.24 2.24
CA THR A 237 13.89 4.18 2.49
C THR A 237 14.53 3.02 1.74
N ASN A 238 15.79 3.29 1.35
CA ASN A 238 16.70 2.57 0.46
C ASN A 238 16.96 1.10 0.80
#